data_AF-A0A1H2U7R4-F1
#
_entry.id   AF-A0A1H2U7R4-F1
#
_cell.length_a   1.000
_cell.length_b   1.000
_cell.length_c   1.000
_cell.angle_alpha   90.00
_cell.angle_beta   90.00
_cell.angle_gamma   90.00
#
_symmetry.space_group_name_H-M   'P 1'
#
loop_
_entity.id
_entity.type
_entity.pdbx_description
1 polymer ?
#
loop_
_entity_poly.entity_id
_entity_poly.type
_entity_poly.pdbx_seq_one_letter_code
_entity_poly.pdbx_strand_id
1 'polypeptide(L)'
;MEALLTDRLATLSHPQRLAVFRLLMRRYPDALPAGEIAQVLALKSSTASVYLSALTQVGLISQRRDGTRLLYTINLDAAGEVVSGLFVDCCRGRADLCPPPFSDLINRTQMMTQTKFNVLFVCTGNSARSIFAETILRDMAGDRFTAYSAGTLPRSELNPLAVEMLHAKGHSIDALRSKHISEFQTADAPQMDFVFTVCDHAANEECPTWPGQPVSGHWGMPDPVKAEGTEAERRLAFQQTYGALHNRLLAFTALPFEALDRAALQKRVDAIGADPVTTG
;
A
#
# COMPACT_ATOMS: atom_id res chain seq x y z
N MET A 1 15.92 28.00 -4.00
CA MET A 1 15.62 26.71 -3.32
C MET A 1 14.74 26.94 -2.10
N GLU A 2 15.08 27.89 -1.22
CA GLU A 2 14.32 28.25 -0.01
C GLU A 2 12.86 28.71 -0.27
N ALA A 3 12.63 29.47 -1.35
CA ALA A 3 11.28 29.87 -1.77
C ALA A 3 10.37 28.67 -2.12
N LEU A 4 10.93 27.65 -2.78
CA LEU A 4 10.15 26.48 -3.21
C LEU A 4 9.73 25.59 -2.03
N LEU A 5 10.60 25.43 -1.02
CA LEU A 5 10.25 24.71 0.21
C LEU A 5 9.11 25.45 0.95
N THR A 6 9.21 26.77 1.07
CA THR A 6 8.19 27.60 1.71
C THR A 6 6.85 27.48 0.99
N ASP A 7 6.83 27.55 -0.34
CA ASP A 7 5.60 27.41 -1.14
C ASP A 7 4.96 26.02 -1.00
N ARG A 8 5.78 24.96 -0.95
CA ARG A 8 5.30 23.60 -0.70
C ARG A 8 4.71 23.45 0.70
N LEU A 9 5.36 23.97 1.73
CA LEU A 9 4.86 23.95 3.10
C LEU A 9 3.58 24.80 3.27
N ALA A 10 3.54 25.99 2.69
CA ALA A 10 2.36 26.84 2.66
C ALA A 10 1.20 26.19 1.88
N THR A 11 1.51 25.35 0.90
CA THR A 11 0.49 24.55 0.20
C THR A 11 -0.02 23.40 1.07
N LEU A 12 0.88 22.68 1.74
CA LEU A 12 0.53 21.56 2.61
C LEU A 12 -0.11 21.98 3.95
N SER A 13 0.00 23.24 4.36
CA SER A 13 -0.61 23.75 5.60
C SER A 13 -2.15 23.70 5.60
N HIS A 14 -2.78 23.57 4.42
CA HIS A 14 -4.23 23.45 4.32
C HIS A 14 -4.66 21.97 4.49
N PRO A 15 -5.57 21.66 5.44
CA PRO A 15 -5.92 20.28 5.78
C PRO A 15 -6.34 19.42 4.58
N GLN A 16 -7.16 19.97 3.69
CA GLN A 16 -7.65 19.21 2.52
C GLN A 16 -6.59 19.03 1.41
N ARG A 17 -5.62 19.95 1.29
CA ARG A 17 -4.50 19.76 0.34
C ARG A 17 -3.56 18.68 0.85
N LEU A 18 -3.32 18.67 2.17
CA LEU A 18 -2.58 17.60 2.83
C LEU A 18 -3.30 16.24 2.72
N ALA A 19 -4.63 16.22 2.83
CA ALA A 19 -5.42 15.00 2.64
C ALA A 19 -5.26 14.41 1.23
N VAL A 20 -5.31 15.25 0.18
CA VAL A 20 -5.02 14.84 -1.21
C VAL A 20 -3.60 14.28 -1.34
N PHE A 21 -2.61 14.99 -0.79
CA PHE A 21 -1.21 14.56 -0.80
C PHE A 21 -1.03 13.19 -0.13
N ARG A 22 -1.60 13.00 1.07
CA ARG A 22 -1.52 11.73 1.81
C ARG A 22 -2.22 10.60 1.09
N LEU A 23 -3.38 10.86 0.47
CA LEU A 23 -4.09 9.86 -0.33
C LEU A 23 -3.23 9.37 -1.50
N LEU A 24 -2.66 10.30 -2.28
CA LEU A 24 -1.80 9.94 -3.41
C LEU A 24 -0.53 9.23 -2.97
N MET A 25 0.02 9.57 -1.80
CA MET A 25 1.17 8.86 -1.23
C MET A 25 0.83 7.40 -0.86
N ARG A 26 -0.37 7.14 -0.30
CA ARG A 26 -0.82 5.77 0.03
C ARG A 26 -1.18 4.94 -1.20
N ARG A 27 -1.65 5.60 -2.27
CA ARG A 27 -2.10 4.95 -3.50
C ARG A 27 -0.96 4.71 -4.49
N TYR A 28 0.22 5.29 -4.27
CA TYR A 28 1.39 5.01 -5.09
C TYR A 28 1.66 3.49 -5.14
N PRO A 29 1.90 2.93 -6.34
CA PRO A 29 2.20 3.59 -7.61
C PRO A 29 1.00 3.96 -8.50
N ASP A 30 -0.23 3.69 -8.07
CA ASP A 30 -1.43 3.98 -8.86
C ASP A 30 -1.59 5.49 -9.10
N ALA A 31 -2.13 5.84 -10.28
CA ALA A 31 -2.51 7.21 -10.59
C ALA A 31 -4.02 7.33 -10.65
N LEU A 32 -4.56 8.34 -9.95
CA LEU A 32 -5.98 8.45 -9.70
C LEU A 32 -6.60 9.56 -10.55
N PRO A 33 -7.81 9.35 -11.09
CA PRO A 33 -8.56 10.42 -11.72
C PRO A 33 -9.06 11.43 -10.67
N ALA A 34 -9.19 12.70 -11.06
CA ALA A 34 -9.71 13.76 -10.18
C ALA A 34 -11.07 13.41 -9.55
N GLY A 35 -11.94 12.73 -10.30
CA GLY A 35 -13.26 12.30 -9.81
C GLY A 35 -13.17 11.30 -8.65
N GLU A 36 -12.24 10.35 -8.70
CA GLU A 36 -12.04 9.38 -7.62
C GLU A 36 -11.46 10.06 -6.38
N ILE A 37 -10.46 10.93 -6.54
CA ILE A 37 -9.90 11.73 -5.44
C ILE A 37 -10.99 12.56 -4.75
N ALA A 38 -11.85 13.22 -5.55
CA ALA A 38 -12.96 14.00 -5.04
C ALA A 38 -13.96 13.13 -4.27
N GLN A 39 -14.30 11.96 -4.80
CA GLN A 39 -15.22 11.03 -4.14
C GLN A 39 -14.66 10.49 -2.82
N VAL A 40 -13.40 10.04 -2.80
CA VAL A 40 -12.76 9.46 -1.61
C VAL A 40 -12.66 10.48 -0.48
N LEU A 41 -12.32 11.72 -0.79
CA LEU A 41 -12.17 12.79 0.20
C LEU A 41 -13.46 13.59 0.43
N ALA A 42 -14.59 13.16 -0.14
CA ALA A 42 -15.88 13.85 -0.09
C ALA A 42 -15.80 15.35 -0.48
N LEU A 43 -14.99 15.66 -1.49
CA LEU A 43 -14.80 17.02 -2.01
C LEU A 43 -15.74 17.29 -3.20
N LYS A 44 -16.16 18.54 -3.35
CA LYS A 44 -16.77 19.01 -4.60
C LYS A 44 -15.75 18.97 -5.73
N SER A 45 -16.16 18.62 -6.95
CA SER A 45 -15.26 18.51 -8.10
C SER A 45 -14.50 19.82 -8.39
N SER A 46 -15.15 20.97 -8.24
CA SER A 46 -14.50 22.28 -8.39
C SER A 46 -13.40 22.50 -7.35
N THR A 47 -13.66 22.15 -6.10
CA THR A 47 -12.70 22.24 -4.99
C THR A 47 -11.52 21.29 -5.19
N ALA A 48 -11.79 20.04 -5.61
CA ALA A 48 -10.75 19.07 -5.91
C ALA A 48 -9.81 19.59 -7.02
N SER A 49 -10.36 20.15 -8.11
CA SER A 49 -9.55 20.75 -9.18
C SER A 49 -8.66 21.88 -8.70
N VAL A 50 -9.15 22.74 -7.79
CA VAL A 50 -8.34 23.82 -7.19
C VAL A 50 -7.18 23.25 -6.37
N TYR A 51 -7.43 22.25 -5.53
CA TYR A 51 -6.37 21.64 -4.71
C TYR A 51 -5.34 20.88 -5.55
N LEU A 52 -5.79 20.14 -6.56
CA LEU A 52 -4.91 19.43 -7.50
C LEU A 52 -4.04 20.41 -8.29
N SER A 53 -4.63 21.53 -8.76
CA SER A 53 -3.87 22.58 -9.44
C SER A 53 -2.80 23.18 -8.52
N ALA A 54 -3.16 23.56 -7.28
CA ALA A 54 -2.21 24.11 -6.32
C ALA A 54 -1.05 23.16 -6.00
N LEU A 55 -1.35 21.86 -5.78
CA LEU A 55 -0.32 20.85 -5.52
C LEU A 55 0.57 20.58 -6.75
N THR A 56 0.01 20.66 -7.96
CA THR A 56 0.75 20.50 -9.22
C THR A 56 1.67 21.69 -9.46
N GLN A 57 1.21 22.91 -9.18
CA GLN A 57 2.00 24.15 -9.33
C GLN A 57 3.28 24.14 -8.49
N VAL A 58 3.24 23.58 -7.28
CA VAL A 58 4.42 23.45 -6.40
C VAL A 58 5.19 22.14 -6.61
N GLY A 59 4.79 21.34 -7.61
CA GLY A 59 5.47 20.11 -8.04
C GLY A 59 5.33 18.91 -7.11
N LEU A 60 4.45 18.97 -6.09
CA LEU A 60 4.24 17.88 -5.13
C LEU A 60 3.50 16.69 -5.74
N ILE A 61 2.71 16.93 -6.79
CA ILE A 61 2.04 15.90 -7.57
C ILE A 61 2.31 16.14 -9.05
N SER A 62 2.21 15.08 -9.84
CA SER A 62 2.30 15.11 -11.29
C SER A 62 0.99 14.69 -11.91
N GLN A 63 0.68 15.23 -13.09
CA GLN A 63 -0.49 14.87 -13.87
C GLN A 63 -0.08 14.29 -15.22
N ARG A 64 -0.79 13.26 -15.67
CA ARG A 64 -0.71 12.75 -17.05
C ARG A 64 -2.10 12.61 -17.65
N ARG A 65 -2.18 12.65 -18.97
CA ARG A 65 -3.43 12.47 -19.69
C ARG A 65 -3.55 11.02 -20.16
N ASP A 66 -4.66 10.39 -19.84
CA ASP A 66 -5.03 9.06 -20.32
C ASP A 66 -6.41 9.15 -20.99
N GLY A 67 -6.39 9.22 -22.32
CA GLY A 67 -7.56 9.55 -23.13
C GLY A 67 -8.20 10.87 -22.73
N THR A 68 -9.44 10.81 -22.23
CA THR A 68 -10.21 11.99 -21.80
C THR A 68 -10.00 12.34 -20.33
N ARG A 69 -9.31 11.51 -19.56
CA ARG A 69 -9.14 11.66 -18.11
C ARG A 69 -7.74 12.18 -17.78
N LEU A 70 -7.66 13.03 -16.76
CA LEU A 70 -6.39 13.41 -16.14
C LEU A 70 -6.17 12.51 -14.93
N LEU A 71 -5.01 11.86 -14.89
CA LEU A 71 -4.57 11.00 -13.79
C LEU A 71 -3.48 11.73 -13.02
N TYR A 72 -3.60 11.71 -11.69
CA TYR A 72 -2.68 12.37 -10.77
C TYR A 72 -1.91 11.32 -9.99
N THR A 73 -0.62 11.55 -9.79
CA THR A 73 0.26 10.72 -8.98
C THR A 73 1.14 11.59 -8.10
N ILE A 74 1.63 11.03 -7.00
CA ILE A 74 2.54 11.73 -6.10
C ILE A 74 3.92 11.89 -6.75
N ASN A 75 4.59 13.02 -6.51
CA ASN A 75 6.00 13.18 -6.89
C ASN A 75 6.87 12.85 -5.66
N LEU A 76 7.47 11.64 -5.66
CA LEU A 76 8.29 11.16 -4.55
C LEU A 76 9.56 12.00 -4.35
N ASP A 77 10.17 12.48 -5.44
CA ASP A 77 11.38 13.32 -5.35
C ASP A 77 11.05 14.65 -4.68
N ALA A 78 9.98 15.32 -5.12
CA ALA A 78 9.52 16.58 -4.53
C ALA A 78 9.09 16.41 -3.06
N ALA A 79 8.46 15.28 -2.71
CA ALA A 79 8.12 14.96 -1.33
C ALA A 79 9.37 14.75 -0.46
N GLY A 80 10.37 14.04 -0.97
CA GLY A 80 11.67 13.85 -0.30
C GLY A 80 12.40 15.17 -0.07
N GLU A 81 12.36 16.09 -1.04
CA GLU A 81 12.92 17.44 -0.91
C GLU A 81 12.26 18.25 0.22
N VAL A 82 10.95 18.11 0.47
CA VAL A 82 10.29 18.79 1.59
C VAL A 82 10.83 18.30 2.93
N VAL A 83 10.95 16.98 3.10
CA VAL A 83 11.46 16.38 4.33
C VAL A 83 12.94 16.72 4.51
N SER A 84 13.75 16.59 3.46
CA SER A 84 15.16 16.92 3.47
C SER A 84 15.39 18.40 3.77
N GLY A 85 14.60 19.31 3.19
CA GLY A 85 14.69 20.74 3.45
C GLY A 85 14.40 21.08 4.91
N LEU A 86 13.35 20.50 5.51
CA LEU A 86 13.08 20.67 6.94
C LEU A 86 14.25 20.16 7.80
N PHE A 87 14.84 19.03 7.45
CA PHE A 87 15.92 18.44 8.23
C PHE A 87 17.25 19.20 8.11
N VAL A 88 17.67 19.49 6.87
CA VAL A 88 18.96 20.13 6.59
C VAL A 88 18.90 21.61 6.89
N ASP A 89 17.87 22.32 6.44
CA ASP A 89 17.81 23.78 6.51
C ASP A 89 17.24 24.25 7.87
N CYS A 90 16.21 23.59 8.39
CA CYS A 90 15.58 24.00 9.66
C CYS A 90 16.19 23.30 10.89
N CYS A 91 16.40 21.98 10.84
CA CYS A 91 16.99 21.23 11.95
C CYS A 91 18.53 21.26 11.95
N ARG A 92 19.17 21.85 10.94
CA ARG A 92 20.64 21.90 10.77
C ARG A 92 21.29 20.52 10.81
N GLY A 93 20.59 19.50 10.30
CA GLY A 93 21.06 18.12 10.28
C GLY A 93 21.20 17.46 11.66
N ARG A 94 20.50 17.99 12.68
CA ARG A 94 20.50 17.42 14.04
C ARG A 94 19.84 16.05 14.07
N ALA A 95 20.65 15.00 14.08
CA ALA A 95 20.20 13.60 14.13
C ALA A 95 19.34 13.28 15.37
N ASP A 96 19.49 14.02 16.47
CA ASP A 96 18.69 13.87 17.68
C ASP A 96 17.25 14.39 17.54
N LEU A 97 16.96 15.15 16.48
CA LEU A 97 15.60 15.58 16.11
C LEU A 97 14.95 14.66 15.07
N CYS A 98 15.70 13.70 14.50
CA CYS A 98 15.11 12.68 13.66
C CYS A 98 14.20 11.78 14.52
N PRO A 99 13.01 11.40 14.02
CA PRO A 99 12.21 10.41 14.72
C PRO A 99 13.03 9.10 14.88
N PRO A 100 12.89 8.38 16.01
CA PRO A 100 13.69 7.19 16.32
C PRO A 100 13.82 6.14 15.20
N PRO A 101 12.79 5.84 14.37
CA PRO A 101 12.97 4.93 13.23
C PRO A 101 13.80 5.53 12.07
N PHE A 102 13.93 6.84 11.95
CA PHE A 102 14.84 7.52 11.00
C PHE A 102 16.30 7.48 11.46
N SER A 103 16.56 7.59 12.77
CA SER A 103 17.91 7.37 13.32
C SER A 103 18.31 5.90 13.26
N ASP A 104 17.37 4.98 13.48
CA ASP A 104 17.58 3.54 13.28
C ASP A 104 17.83 3.19 11.81
N LEU A 105 17.20 3.88 10.86
CA LEU A 105 17.46 3.73 9.41
C LEU A 105 18.92 4.05 9.04
N ILE A 106 19.55 4.98 9.75
CA ILE A 106 20.96 5.35 9.55
C ILE A 106 21.89 4.36 10.27
N ASN A 107 21.43 3.74 11.37
CA ASN A 107 22.24 2.88 12.23
C ASN A 107 21.99 1.36 12.09
N ARG A 108 20.98 0.91 11.34
CA ARG A 108 20.68 -0.52 11.20
C ARG A 108 21.54 -1.19 10.14
N THR A 109 22.76 -1.52 10.57
CA THR A 109 23.52 -2.70 10.11
C THR A 109 23.06 -3.97 10.84
N GLN A 110 21.89 -3.96 11.47
CA GLN A 110 21.42 -5.05 12.33
C GLN A 110 19.99 -5.46 11.95
N MET A 111 19.89 -6.30 10.93
CA MET A 111 18.83 -7.29 10.80
C MET A 111 19.49 -8.67 10.88
N MET A 112 18.68 -9.71 11.09
CA MET A 112 19.06 -11.13 11.23
C MET A 112 19.21 -11.63 12.68
N THR A 113 18.15 -11.47 13.48
CA THR A 113 17.81 -12.43 14.55
C THR A 113 16.40 -13.03 14.41
N GLN A 114 15.62 -12.59 13.42
CA GLN A 114 14.31 -13.19 13.11
C GLN A 114 14.49 -14.32 12.10
N THR A 115 13.90 -15.48 12.39
CA THR A 115 13.95 -16.65 11.51
C THR A 115 13.05 -16.49 10.28
N LYS A 116 12.01 -15.64 10.36
CA LYS A 116 11.04 -15.35 9.29
C LYS A 116 10.59 -13.91 9.32
N PHE A 117 10.22 -13.36 8.16
CA PHE A 117 9.61 -12.05 8.04
C PHE A 117 8.09 -12.11 8.24
N ASN A 118 7.53 -11.17 8.98
CA ASN A 118 6.08 -11.04 9.17
C ASN A 118 5.49 -10.12 8.09
N VAL A 119 4.48 -10.64 7.36
CA VAL A 119 3.82 -9.93 6.26
C VAL A 119 2.33 -9.84 6.51
N LEU A 120 1.77 -8.63 6.49
CA LEU A 120 0.33 -8.40 6.65
C LEU A 120 -0.31 -7.92 5.34
N PHE A 121 -1.32 -8.64 4.87
CA PHE A 121 -2.17 -8.25 3.74
C PHE A 121 -3.47 -7.62 4.21
N VAL A 122 -3.69 -6.36 3.84
CA VAL A 122 -4.88 -5.60 4.24
C VAL A 122 -5.80 -5.43 3.04
N CYS A 123 -7.07 -5.79 3.21
CA CYS A 123 -8.12 -5.38 2.30
C CYS A 123 -9.33 -4.82 3.08
N THR A 124 -10.44 -4.57 2.41
CA THR A 124 -11.65 -4.09 3.08
C THR A 124 -12.31 -5.20 3.87
N GLY A 125 -12.73 -6.27 3.19
CA GLY A 125 -13.61 -7.28 3.78
C GLY A 125 -12.93 -8.49 4.43
N ASN A 126 -11.61 -8.64 4.29
CA ASN A 126 -10.85 -9.85 4.66
C ASN A 126 -11.52 -11.17 4.29
N SER A 127 -12.10 -11.24 3.08
CA SER A 127 -12.91 -12.38 2.66
C SER A 127 -12.41 -13.09 1.40
N ALA A 128 -11.63 -12.41 0.55
CA ALA A 128 -11.13 -12.98 -0.71
C ALA A 128 -9.68 -12.58 -0.99
N ARG A 129 -9.42 -11.34 -1.41
CA ARG A 129 -8.08 -10.87 -1.87
C ARG A 129 -6.96 -11.08 -0.85
N SER A 130 -7.12 -10.54 0.36
CA SER A 130 -6.08 -10.70 1.39
C SER A 130 -5.97 -12.14 1.90
N ILE A 131 -7.03 -12.94 1.77
CA ILE A 131 -7.04 -14.37 2.11
C ILE A 131 -6.25 -15.18 1.07
N PHE A 132 -6.42 -14.87 -0.23
CA PHE A 132 -5.56 -15.42 -1.28
C PHE A 132 -4.10 -15.06 -1.04
N ALA A 133 -3.80 -13.79 -0.77
CA ALA A 133 -2.42 -13.35 -0.55
C ALA A 133 -1.76 -14.04 0.67
N GLU A 134 -2.48 -14.13 1.80
CA GLU A 134 -2.01 -14.87 2.99
C GLU A 134 -1.70 -16.33 2.67
N THR A 135 -2.61 -16.99 1.95
CA THR A 135 -2.50 -18.42 1.65
C THR A 135 -1.38 -18.71 0.65
N ILE A 136 -1.30 -17.93 -0.43
CA ILE A 136 -0.26 -18.08 -1.45
C ILE A 136 1.13 -17.89 -0.83
N LEU A 137 1.33 -16.84 -0.03
CA LEU A 137 2.63 -16.58 0.58
C LEU A 137 3.02 -17.67 1.58
N ARG A 138 2.07 -18.13 2.41
CA ARG A 138 2.29 -19.22 3.36
C ARG A 138 2.76 -20.49 2.65
N ASP A 139 2.10 -20.86 1.56
CA ASP A 139 2.39 -22.12 0.89
C ASP A 139 3.67 -22.05 0.03
N MET A 140 3.93 -20.90 -0.59
CA MET A 140 5.12 -20.72 -1.44
C MET A 140 6.42 -20.49 -0.66
N ALA A 141 6.36 -19.81 0.49
CA ALA A 141 7.55 -19.35 1.19
C ALA A 141 7.36 -19.32 2.72
N GLY A 142 6.55 -20.23 3.27
CA GLY A 142 6.25 -20.31 4.69
C GLY A 142 7.45 -20.65 5.58
N ASP A 143 8.58 -21.07 5.01
CA ASP A 143 9.87 -21.24 5.69
C ASP A 143 10.59 -19.92 5.96
N ARG A 144 10.31 -18.88 5.16
CA ARG A 144 10.92 -17.54 5.24
C ARG A 144 9.95 -16.45 5.70
N PHE A 145 8.64 -16.68 5.56
CA PHE A 145 7.62 -15.68 5.87
C PHE A 145 6.52 -16.24 6.78
N THR A 146 6.06 -15.40 7.69
CA THR A 146 4.79 -15.59 8.39
C THR A 146 3.76 -14.65 7.79
N ALA A 147 2.77 -15.21 7.11
CA ALA A 147 1.75 -14.45 6.42
C ALA A 147 0.49 -14.26 7.29
N TYR A 148 0.00 -13.03 7.33
CA TYR A 148 -1.21 -12.59 8.00
C TYR A 148 -2.10 -11.82 7.03
N SER A 149 -3.41 -11.78 7.30
CA SER A 149 -4.34 -10.89 6.63
C SER A 149 -5.35 -10.27 7.57
N ALA A 150 -5.85 -9.11 7.18
CA ALA A 150 -6.89 -8.38 7.91
C ALA A 150 -7.80 -7.55 6.99
N GLY A 151 -8.88 -7.05 7.60
CA GLY A 151 -9.89 -6.21 7.00
C GLY A 151 -10.03 -4.89 7.74
N THR A 152 -10.24 -3.78 7.02
CA THR A 152 -10.70 -2.53 7.64
C THR A 152 -12.18 -2.59 8.02
N LEU A 153 -12.97 -3.35 7.25
CA LEU A 153 -14.39 -3.64 7.47
C LEU A 153 -14.64 -5.14 7.21
N PRO A 154 -14.10 -6.03 8.06
CA PRO A 154 -14.11 -7.47 7.81
C PRO A 154 -15.54 -8.01 7.74
N ARG A 155 -15.74 -8.98 6.84
CA ARG A 155 -16.98 -9.77 6.78
C ARG A 155 -17.02 -10.77 7.94
N SER A 156 -18.19 -11.29 8.26
CA SER A 156 -18.33 -12.36 9.26
C SER A 156 -17.67 -13.67 8.80
N GLU A 157 -17.69 -13.94 7.50
CA GLU A 157 -17.22 -15.20 6.91
C GLU A 157 -16.32 -14.94 5.68
N LEU A 158 -15.52 -15.96 5.36
CA LEU A 158 -14.72 -15.99 4.13
C LEU A 158 -15.63 -16.12 2.91
N ASN A 159 -15.20 -15.61 1.76
CA ASN A 159 -15.97 -15.75 0.53
C ASN A 159 -15.97 -17.21 0.06
N PRO A 160 -17.14 -17.84 -0.17
CA PRO A 160 -17.19 -19.26 -0.57
C PRO A 160 -16.42 -19.58 -1.85
N LEU A 161 -16.44 -18.72 -2.86
CA LEU A 161 -15.69 -18.93 -4.11
C LEU A 161 -14.17 -18.83 -3.90
N ALA A 162 -13.73 -17.98 -2.97
CA ALA A 162 -12.32 -17.92 -2.60
C ALA A 162 -11.89 -19.23 -1.91
N VAL A 163 -12.69 -19.71 -0.96
CA VAL A 163 -12.41 -20.95 -0.22
C VAL A 163 -12.42 -22.17 -1.16
N GLU A 164 -13.42 -22.28 -2.03
CA GLU A 164 -13.51 -23.35 -3.04
C GLU A 164 -12.28 -23.35 -3.96
N MET A 165 -11.86 -22.18 -4.43
CA MET A 165 -10.68 -22.05 -5.28
C MET A 165 -9.38 -22.43 -4.57
N LEU A 166 -9.22 -22.03 -3.30
CA LEU A 166 -8.06 -22.42 -2.50
C LEU A 166 -7.99 -23.94 -2.33
N HIS A 167 -9.12 -24.57 -2.00
CA HIS A 167 -9.23 -26.03 -1.92
C HIS A 167 -8.89 -26.72 -3.25
N ALA A 168 -9.46 -26.24 -4.36
CA ALA A 168 -9.21 -26.81 -5.69
C ALA A 168 -7.73 -26.70 -6.11
N LYS A 169 -7.00 -25.73 -5.56
CA LYS A 169 -5.56 -25.53 -5.78
C LYS A 169 -4.67 -26.26 -4.76
N GLY A 170 -5.26 -27.01 -3.83
CA GLY A 170 -4.53 -27.80 -2.84
C GLY A 170 -4.03 -27.02 -1.62
N HIS A 171 -4.52 -25.79 -1.42
CA HIS A 171 -4.14 -24.98 -0.26
C HIS A 171 -4.90 -25.43 1.01
N SER A 172 -4.23 -25.37 2.16
CA SER A 172 -4.91 -25.50 3.46
C SER A 172 -5.64 -24.20 3.82
N ILE A 173 -6.85 -24.34 4.34
CA ILE A 173 -7.69 -23.21 4.78
C ILE A 173 -7.91 -23.16 6.29
N ASP A 174 -7.37 -24.11 7.05
CA ASP A 174 -7.75 -24.36 8.45
C ASP A 174 -7.44 -23.18 9.37
N ALA A 175 -6.37 -22.44 9.06
CA ALA A 175 -5.94 -21.27 9.83
C ALA A 175 -6.59 -19.96 9.37
N LEU A 176 -7.40 -19.98 8.30
CA LEU A 176 -7.96 -18.77 7.69
C LEU A 176 -9.21 -18.33 8.43
N ARG A 177 -9.29 -17.03 8.72
CA ARG A 177 -10.49 -16.39 9.27
C ARG A 177 -10.53 -14.92 8.85
N SER A 178 -11.73 -14.36 8.77
CA SER A 178 -11.92 -12.92 8.61
C SER A 178 -11.69 -12.21 9.94
N LYS A 179 -10.92 -11.13 9.94
CA LYS A 179 -10.48 -10.42 11.15
C LYS A 179 -10.24 -8.93 10.92
N HIS A 180 -10.40 -8.13 11.97
CA HIS A 180 -10.21 -6.68 11.88
C HIS A 180 -8.72 -6.32 12.02
N ILE A 181 -8.29 -5.27 11.31
CA ILE A 181 -6.90 -4.80 11.31
C ILE A 181 -6.38 -4.40 12.69
N SER A 182 -7.27 -3.99 13.61
CA SER A 182 -6.91 -3.61 14.98
C SER A 182 -6.27 -4.75 15.77
N GLU A 183 -6.50 -6.01 15.41
CA GLU A 183 -5.83 -7.16 16.04
C GLU A 183 -4.30 -7.10 15.89
N PHE A 184 -3.81 -6.42 14.87
CA PHE A 184 -2.38 -6.26 14.58
C PHE A 184 -1.81 -4.93 15.07
N GLN A 185 -2.63 -4.09 15.71
CA GLN A 185 -2.25 -2.76 16.20
C GLN A 185 -2.07 -2.71 17.72
N THR A 186 -2.18 -3.87 18.39
CA THR A 186 -1.97 -3.99 19.84
C THR A 186 -0.49 -4.10 20.17
N ALA A 187 -0.13 -3.86 21.43
CA ALA A 187 1.26 -3.97 21.90
C ALA A 187 1.82 -5.41 21.81
N ASP A 188 0.95 -6.41 21.93
CA ASP A 188 1.29 -7.83 21.88
C ASP A 188 1.19 -8.42 20.46
N ALA A 189 0.78 -7.62 19.48
CA ALA A 189 0.70 -8.06 18.10
C ALA A 189 2.10 -8.38 17.54
N PRO A 190 2.20 -9.34 16.60
CA PRO A 190 3.44 -9.57 15.87
C PRO A 190 3.93 -8.27 15.22
N GLN A 191 5.22 -7.98 15.34
CA GLN A 191 5.80 -6.85 14.62
C GLN A 191 5.87 -7.17 13.14
N MET A 192 5.29 -6.30 12.31
CA MET A 192 5.27 -6.48 10.86
C MET A 192 6.56 -5.95 10.25
N ASP A 193 7.17 -6.74 9.36
CA ASP A 193 8.26 -6.30 8.49
C ASP A 193 7.69 -5.69 7.19
N PHE A 194 6.56 -6.23 6.73
CA PHE A 194 5.88 -5.80 5.51
C PHE A 194 4.36 -5.64 5.71
N VAL A 195 3.80 -4.59 5.11
CA VAL A 195 2.33 -4.38 5.07
C VAL A 195 1.90 -4.03 3.65
N PHE A 196 1.05 -4.87 3.05
CA PHE A 196 0.56 -4.67 1.70
C PHE A 196 -0.94 -4.43 1.68
N THR A 197 -1.37 -3.31 1.11
CA THR A 197 -2.79 -3.07 0.84
C THR A 197 -3.13 -3.66 -0.53
N VAL A 198 -4.12 -4.58 -0.57
CA VAL A 198 -4.54 -5.26 -1.81
C VAL A 198 -5.91 -4.79 -2.29
N CYS A 199 -6.43 -3.68 -1.75
CA CYS A 199 -7.58 -3.01 -2.31
C CYS A 199 -7.48 -1.50 -2.13
N ASP A 200 -8.06 -0.79 -3.09
CA ASP A 200 -8.06 0.66 -3.18
C ASP A 200 -8.70 1.29 -1.94
N HIS A 201 -9.82 0.73 -1.49
CA HIS A 201 -10.51 1.26 -0.31
C HIS A 201 -9.66 1.18 0.95
N ALA A 202 -8.94 0.07 1.19
CA ALA A 202 -8.04 -0.02 2.34
C ALA A 202 -6.86 0.95 2.23
N ALA A 203 -6.36 1.24 1.02
CA ALA A 203 -5.34 2.26 0.80
C ALA A 203 -5.87 3.70 0.95
N ASN A 204 -7.15 3.91 0.70
CA ASN A 204 -7.80 5.21 0.82
C ASN A 204 -8.02 5.61 2.29
N GLU A 205 -8.22 4.63 3.17
CA GLU A 205 -8.41 4.85 4.61
C GLU A 205 -7.12 5.35 5.29
N GLU A 206 -7.29 6.21 6.30
CA GLU A 206 -6.17 6.61 7.17
C GLU A 206 -5.86 5.46 8.13
N CYS A 207 -4.90 4.61 7.75
CA CYS A 207 -4.40 3.57 8.63
C CYS A 207 -3.43 4.17 9.66
N PRO A 208 -3.53 3.83 10.97
CA PRO A 208 -2.56 4.21 11.98
C PRO A 208 -1.12 3.86 11.59
N THR A 209 -0.16 4.64 12.10
CA THR A 209 1.27 4.31 11.95
C THR A 209 1.58 2.98 12.63
N TRP A 210 2.12 2.03 11.88
CA TRP A 210 2.56 0.75 12.39
C TRP A 210 3.81 0.88 13.28
N PRO A 211 3.84 0.23 14.45
CA PRO A 211 5.07 0.07 15.22
C PRO A 211 6.19 -0.52 14.36
N GLY A 212 7.41 0.00 14.47
CA GLY A 212 8.57 -0.49 13.70
C GLY A 212 8.66 0.01 12.25
N GLN A 213 7.61 0.66 11.71
CA GLN A 213 7.56 1.15 10.32
C GLN A 213 7.91 0.07 9.27
N PRO A 214 7.04 -0.94 9.07
CA PRO A 214 7.22 -1.93 8.01
C PRO A 214 7.42 -1.28 6.64
N VAL A 215 8.10 -1.98 5.75
CA VAL A 215 8.07 -1.66 4.32
C VAL A 215 6.63 -1.86 3.83
N SER A 216 6.02 -0.82 3.30
CA SER A 216 4.60 -0.84 2.93
C SER A 216 4.41 -0.64 1.44
N GLY A 217 3.46 -1.35 0.83
CA GLY A 217 3.15 -1.20 -0.59
C GLY A 217 1.66 -1.25 -0.88
N HIS A 218 1.26 -0.62 -1.99
CA HIS A 218 -0.08 -0.77 -2.53
C HIS A 218 -0.07 -1.67 -3.76
N TRP A 219 -0.73 -2.81 -3.65
CA TRP A 219 -0.89 -3.81 -4.71
C TRP A 219 -2.37 -3.88 -5.11
N GLY A 220 -2.90 -2.75 -5.59
CA GLY A 220 -4.28 -2.60 -6.02
C GLY A 220 -4.72 -3.69 -6.99
N MET A 221 -5.95 -4.17 -6.80
CA MET A 221 -6.54 -5.19 -7.65
C MET A 221 -8.08 -5.08 -7.62
N PRO A 222 -8.74 -5.34 -8.78
CA PRO A 222 -10.20 -5.36 -8.87
C PRO A 222 -10.81 -6.27 -7.81
N ASP A 223 -11.97 -5.89 -7.28
CA ASP A 223 -12.69 -6.71 -6.31
C ASP A 223 -13.44 -7.83 -7.02
N PRO A 224 -13.02 -9.11 -6.93
CA PRO A 224 -13.72 -10.19 -7.63
C PRO A 224 -15.13 -10.40 -7.09
N VAL A 225 -15.43 -9.94 -5.87
CA VAL A 225 -16.76 -10.05 -5.26
C VAL A 225 -17.77 -9.11 -5.94
N LYS A 226 -17.29 -8.04 -6.58
CA LYS A 226 -18.12 -7.08 -7.32
C LYS A 226 -18.33 -7.47 -8.79
N ALA A 227 -17.75 -8.59 -9.24
CA ALA A 227 -17.97 -9.07 -10.60
C ALA A 227 -19.44 -9.45 -10.78
N GLU A 228 -20.08 -8.85 -11.78
CA GLU A 228 -21.44 -9.15 -12.22
C GLU A 228 -21.42 -10.10 -13.43
N GLY A 229 -22.57 -10.71 -13.75
CA GLY A 229 -22.70 -11.62 -14.88
C GLY A 229 -22.87 -13.09 -14.49
N THR A 230 -22.55 -13.97 -15.43
CA THR A 230 -22.66 -15.43 -15.30
C THR A 230 -21.73 -15.99 -14.23
N GLU A 231 -22.00 -17.21 -13.78
CA GLU A 231 -21.13 -17.90 -12.83
C GLU A 231 -19.69 -18.06 -13.36
N ALA A 232 -19.55 -18.33 -14.66
CA ALA A 232 -18.25 -18.45 -15.32
C ALA A 232 -17.47 -17.13 -15.29
N GLU A 233 -18.11 -15.99 -15.57
CA GLU A 233 -17.48 -14.66 -15.51
C GLU A 233 -17.06 -14.31 -14.08
N ARG A 234 -17.90 -14.62 -13.10
CA ARG A 234 -17.56 -14.43 -11.68
C ARG A 234 -16.37 -15.29 -11.28
N ARG A 235 -16.35 -16.59 -11.64
CA ARG A 235 -15.21 -17.49 -11.36
C ARG A 235 -13.93 -17.02 -12.04
N LEU A 236 -14.01 -16.52 -13.28
CA LEU A 236 -12.88 -15.94 -14.00
C LEU A 236 -12.29 -14.74 -13.24
N ALA A 237 -13.11 -13.84 -12.70
CA ALA A 237 -12.62 -12.72 -11.90
C ALA A 237 -11.84 -13.16 -10.66
N PHE A 238 -12.28 -14.22 -9.97
CA PHE A 238 -11.52 -14.82 -8.86
C PHE A 238 -10.22 -15.46 -9.33
N GLN A 239 -10.20 -16.12 -10.50
CA GLN A 239 -8.99 -16.74 -11.05
C GLN A 239 -7.95 -15.69 -11.43
N GLN A 240 -8.37 -14.61 -12.09
CA GLN A 240 -7.51 -13.48 -12.44
C GLN A 240 -6.94 -12.80 -11.19
N THR A 241 -7.79 -12.60 -10.18
CA THR A 241 -7.40 -12.08 -8.85
C THR A 241 -6.31 -12.95 -8.22
N TYR A 242 -6.52 -14.27 -8.16
CA TYR A 242 -5.55 -15.22 -7.61
C TYR A 242 -4.23 -15.18 -8.40
N GLY A 243 -4.29 -15.25 -9.74
CA GLY A 243 -3.11 -15.26 -10.60
C GLY A 243 -2.27 -13.99 -10.48
N ALA A 244 -2.92 -12.83 -10.40
CA ALA A 244 -2.26 -11.54 -10.20
C ALA A 244 -1.49 -11.48 -8.87
N LEU A 245 -2.13 -11.91 -7.77
CA LEU A 245 -1.48 -11.98 -6.46
C LEU A 245 -0.34 -12.99 -6.44
N HIS A 246 -0.53 -14.16 -7.06
CA HIS A 246 0.50 -15.17 -7.17
C HIS A 246 1.74 -14.64 -7.88
N ASN A 247 1.58 -13.93 -9.01
CA ASN A 247 2.71 -13.35 -9.74
C ASN A 247 3.44 -12.27 -8.93
N ARG A 248 2.70 -11.39 -8.24
CA ARG A 248 3.30 -10.38 -7.35
C ARG A 248 4.07 -11.02 -6.20
N LEU A 249 3.52 -12.06 -5.58
CA LEU A 249 4.16 -12.79 -4.49
C LEU A 249 5.37 -13.61 -4.95
N LEU A 250 5.33 -14.14 -6.16
CA LEU A 250 6.47 -14.78 -6.78
C LEU A 250 7.62 -13.79 -6.96
N ALA A 251 7.34 -12.59 -7.48
CA ALA A 251 8.35 -11.53 -7.62
C ALA A 251 8.88 -11.05 -6.25
N PHE A 252 7.99 -10.92 -5.26
CA PHE A 252 8.35 -10.49 -3.91
C PHE A 252 9.25 -11.50 -3.19
N THR A 253 8.91 -12.80 -3.22
CA THR A 253 9.71 -13.84 -2.53
C THR A 253 11.08 -14.06 -3.17
N ALA A 254 11.24 -13.69 -4.44
CA ALA A 254 12.50 -13.71 -5.19
C ALA A 254 13.43 -12.52 -4.91
N LEU A 255 12.99 -11.51 -4.14
CA LEU A 255 13.85 -10.37 -3.81
C LEU A 255 15.07 -10.80 -2.96
N PRO A 256 16.27 -10.25 -3.22
CA PRO A 256 17.46 -10.55 -2.42
C PRO A 256 17.48 -9.70 -1.13
N PHE A 257 16.64 -10.05 -0.16
CA PHE A 257 16.44 -9.28 1.08
C PHE A 257 17.73 -9.00 1.86
N GLU A 258 18.72 -9.89 1.80
CA GLU A 258 20.02 -9.73 2.47
C GLU A 258 20.94 -8.69 1.81
N ALA A 259 20.71 -8.41 0.52
CA ALA A 259 21.53 -7.49 -0.27
C ALA A 259 20.85 -6.13 -0.49
N LEU A 260 19.58 -5.98 -0.12
CA LEU A 260 18.83 -4.75 -0.30
C LEU A 260 18.78 -3.98 1.01
N ASP A 261 19.21 -2.72 0.97
CA ASP A 261 18.84 -1.77 2.02
C ASP A 261 17.33 -1.49 1.98
N ARG A 262 16.82 -0.85 3.03
CA ARG A 262 15.39 -0.58 3.19
C ARG A 262 14.82 0.32 2.08
N ALA A 263 15.59 1.27 1.55
CA ALA A 263 15.14 2.17 0.49
C ALA A 263 15.05 1.44 -0.86
N ALA A 264 16.05 0.60 -1.17
CA ALA A 264 16.05 -0.26 -2.34
C ALA A 264 14.92 -1.29 -2.27
N LEU A 265 14.67 -1.87 -1.10
CA LEU A 265 13.57 -2.79 -0.85
C LEU A 265 12.20 -2.13 -1.05
N GLN A 266 12.01 -0.90 -0.54
CA GLN A 266 10.79 -0.11 -0.79
C GLN A 266 10.55 0.11 -2.28
N LYS A 267 11.58 0.55 -3.02
CA LYS A 267 11.49 0.74 -4.49
C LYS A 267 11.10 -0.55 -5.23
N ARG A 268 11.61 -1.70 -4.81
CA ARG A 268 11.26 -3.00 -5.41
C ARG A 268 9.82 -3.39 -5.10
N VAL A 269 9.36 -3.18 -3.87
CA VAL A 269 7.97 -3.41 -3.45
C VAL A 269 7.00 -2.55 -4.27
N ASP A 270 7.33 -1.27 -4.48
CA ASP A 270 6.51 -0.37 -5.28
C ASP A 270 6.47 -0.79 -6.75
N ALA A 271 7.61 -1.20 -7.31
CA ALA A 271 7.68 -1.70 -8.69
C ALA A 271 6.79 -2.93 -8.92
N ILE A 272 6.75 -3.87 -7.96
CA ILE A 272 5.85 -5.04 -8.02
C ILE A 272 4.37 -4.61 -8.02
N GLY A 273 4.04 -3.52 -7.32
CA GLY A 273 2.70 -2.94 -7.33
C GLY A 273 2.33 -2.30 -8.67
N ALA A 274 3.30 -1.69 -9.35
CA ALA A 274 3.10 -0.97 -10.60
C ALA A 274 2.88 -1.87 -11.81
N ASP A 275 3.29 -3.14 -11.74
CA ASP A 275 3.10 -4.09 -12.82
C ASP A 275 1.59 -4.29 -13.09
N PRO A 276 1.13 -4.04 -14.34
CA PRO A 276 -0.28 -4.11 -14.66
C PRO A 276 -0.79 -5.54 -14.48
N VAL A 277 -1.93 -5.66 -13.80
CA VAL A 277 -2.66 -6.93 -13.72
C VAL A 277 -3.06 -7.33 -15.12
N THR A 278 -2.36 -8.30 -15.70
CA THR A 278 -2.64 -8.78 -17.05
C THR A 278 -3.95 -9.56 -17.01
N THR A 279 -5.05 -8.91 -17.41
CA THR A 279 -6.33 -9.59 -17.64
C THR A 279 -6.24 -10.31 -18.98
N GLY A 280 -5.59 -11.46 -18.98
CA GLY A 280 -5.68 -12.45 -20.05
C GLY A 280 -7.00 -13.19 -20.02
#